data_AF-A0A3P3Q611-F1
#
_entry.id   AF-A0A3P3Q611-F1
#
_cell.length_a   1.000
_cell.length_b   1.000
_cell.length_c   1.000
_cell.angle_alpha   90.00
_cell.angle_beta   90.00
_cell.angle_gamma   90.00
#
_symmetry.space_group_name_H-M   'P 1'
#
loop_
_entity.id
_entity.type
_entity.pdbx_description
1 polymer ?
#
loop_
_entity_poly.entity_id
_entity_poly.type
_entity_poly.pdbx_seq_one_letter_code
_entity_poly.pdbx_strand_id
1 'polypeptide(L)'
;MAMNKTNEIRKEYLSSTSIVYTGAFNGEVYNVSDRFMTYGMYLKEGETLGFEIVMKSGEPYKNYIYLDSDKEVCADEFDWIFGNYAKVIPDKYILEDKTPKNDRIKYRAVACESMNMNFIDEDILYTSHKSEYFEAMCKEISEVGGHISVIIKAGGNKDGNAGSIIFDFPQRISKKLKSLISMVFYGCVLEEVRDEVSDNSISKNNLRGYIIILLKILGLQQKLDKDSIDNLELGVRSYNALKKANITSIKKLLEMSDEELLKVRNLGRKNVAEIRTQLIEKNYISSCEDEFFENMEILEFHPIPEDIFDDIVDKRNYMDELQALVGIKSAKDQVKKILAFAKMRKAMEEKGEQLEPITLNMEFVGNPGTAKTTVARIVAGVLKEIGIITSGEFIEVGRADLVAQYVGQTAPMVKSVFQRAKGGVLFIDEAYSLLDKGNGRFGDEALNTIVQEMENNRKDTIVIFAGYPDEMDEFFLRNPGLRSRVPFRVRFDDYTTDELSDICELEAGKRGFLIDVKAKELIKEICESSTGNIENGNGRFCRNLVEKAVLNFALRNYGGDEAAENIEYILKKEDFNDITVFNRKKTAIGF
;
A
#
# COMPACT_ATOMS: atom_id res chain seq x y z
N MET A 1 1.25 -20.98 50.71
CA MET A 1 2.13 -21.28 49.56
C MET A 1 1.34 -21.02 48.30
N ALA A 2 1.49 -19.83 47.72
CA ALA A 2 0.86 -19.48 46.46
C ALA A 2 1.67 -20.15 45.33
N MET A 3 1.05 -21.03 44.56
CA MET A 3 1.63 -21.61 43.36
C MET A 3 1.74 -20.50 42.30
N ASN A 4 2.96 -20.20 41.87
CA ASN A 4 3.23 -19.46 40.64
C ASN A 4 2.54 -20.18 39.48
N LYS A 5 1.48 -19.58 38.92
CA LYS A 5 0.94 -19.99 37.62
C LYS A 5 1.84 -19.40 36.54
N THR A 6 2.91 -20.12 36.21
CA THR A 6 3.63 -19.90 34.96
C THR A 6 2.66 -20.14 33.79
N ASN A 7 2.63 -19.21 32.84
CA ASN A 7 1.87 -19.26 31.58
C ASN A 7 2.38 -20.41 30.67
N GLU A 8 2.26 -21.66 31.11
CA GLU A 8 2.55 -22.84 30.28
C GLU A 8 1.36 -23.13 29.37
N ILE A 9 1.51 -22.88 28.06
CA ILE A 9 0.59 -23.34 27.02
C ILE A 9 0.71 -24.88 26.97
N ARG A 10 -0.29 -25.60 27.48
CA ARG A 10 -0.40 -27.06 27.29
C ARG A 10 -1.10 -27.31 25.95
N LYS A 11 -0.39 -27.95 25.01
CA LYS A 11 -0.85 -28.29 23.66
C LYS A 11 -1.74 -29.54 23.67
N GLU A 12 -2.80 -29.52 24.44
CA GLU A 12 -3.79 -30.59 24.45
C GLU A 12 -5.11 -29.99 23.96
N TYR A 13 -5.71 -30.66 22.98
CA TYR A 13 -7.00 -30.38 22.35
C TYR A 13 -6.99 -29.47 21.09
N LEU A 14 -7.21 -30.16 19.96
CA LEU A 14 -7.29 -29.72 18.56
C LEU A 14 -5.97 -29.33 17.89
N SER A 15 -5.13 -30.33 17.59
CA SER A 15 -4.21 -30.22 16.45
C SER A 15 -5.03 -30.36 15.16
N SER A 16 -5.33 -29.25 14.48
CA SER A 16 -5.60 -29.35 13.05
C SER A 16 -4.24 -29.55 12.38
N THR A 17 -3.95 -30.75 11.87
CA THR A 17 -2.59 -31.09 11.42
C THR A 17 -2.16 -30.35 10.16
N SER A 18 -3.05 -29.61 9.53
CA SER A 18 -2.74 -28.85 8.33
C SER A 18 -3.92 -27.96 7.92
N ILE A 19 -3.64 -26.66 7.79
CA ILE A 19 -4.32 -25.77 6.86
C ILE A 19 -4.03 -26.32 5.46
N VAL A 20 -5.03 -26.93 4.80
CA VAL A 20 -4.90 -27.37 3.41
C VAL A 20 -5.50 -26.31 2.50
N TYR A 21 -4.62 -25.65 1.74
CA TYR A 21 -4.98 -24.60 0.79
C TYR A 21 -5.98 -25.09 -0.27
N THR A 22 -7.03 -24.31 -0.51
CA THR A 22 -8.16 -24.66 -1.40
C THR A 22 -8.11 -24.03 -2.80
N GLY A 23 -7.11 -23.19 -3.11
CA GLY A 23 -6.80 -22.81 -4.50
C GLY A 23 -7.10 -21.38 -4.95
N ALA A 24 -7.65 -20.48 -4.11
CA ALA A 24 -7.96 -19.10 -4.51
C ALA A 24 -6.98 -18.08 -3.90
N PHE A 25 -6.01 -17.60 -4.68
CA PHE A 25 -5.05 -16.56 -4.24
C PHE A 25 -5.58 -15.17 -4.64
N ASN A 26 -6.80 -14.82 -4.20
CA ASN A 26 -7.50 -13.59 -4.61
C ASN A 26 -8.12 -12.87 -3.39
N GLY A 27 -7.30 -12.27 -2.51
CA GLY A 27 -7.80 -11.39 -1.42
C GLY A 27 -8.25 -12.08 -0.12
N GLU A 28 -8.44 -13.40 -0.12
CA GLU A 28 -8.91 -14.14 1.06
C GLU A 28 -7.93 -14.11 2.27
N VAL A 29 -6.62 -13.94 2.04
CA VAL A 29 -5.63 -13.86 3.14
C VAL A 29 -5.86 -12.65 4.05
N TYR A 30 -6.26 -11.52 3.46
CA TYR A 30 -6.59 -10.30 4.21
C TYR A 30 -7.81 -10.56 5.11
N ASN A 31 -8.86 -11.17 4.53
CA ASN A 31 -10.05 -11.58 5.28
C ASN A 31 -9.74 -12.59 6.39
N VAL A 32 -8.80 -13.52 6.19
CA VAL A 32 -8.38 -14.47 7.24
C VAL A 32 -7.66 -13.74 8.37
N SER A 33 -6.72 -12.84 8.04
CA SER A 33 -6.03 -12.03 9.04
C SER A 33 -7.04 -11.19 9.84
N ASP A 34 -8.04 -10.61 9.17
CA ASP A 34 -9.08 -9.81 9.82
C ASP A 34 -9.98 -10.64 10.71
N ARG A 35 -10.40 -11.82 10.27
CA ARG A 35 -11.17 -12.75 11.09
C ARG A 35 -10.36 -13.26 12.28
N PHE A 36 -9.06 -13.52 12.10
CA PHE A 36 -8.15 -13.93 13.17
C PHE A 36 -8.00 -12.82 14.24
N MET A 37 -7.80 -11.57 13.80
CA MET A 37 -7.73 -10.41 14.69
C MET A 37 -9.08 -10.15 15.39
N THR A 38 -10.18 -10.25 14.66
CA THR A 38 -11.55 -10.07 15.16
C THR A 38 -11.90 -11.11 16.21
N TYR A 39 -11.63 -12.40 15.95
CA TYR A 39 -11.83 -13.46 16.93
C TYR A 39 -10.99 -13.21 18.18
N GLY A 40 -9.74 -12.76 17.98
CA GLY A 40 -8.85 -12.33 19.04
C GLY A 40 -9.47 -11.28 19.97
N MET A 41 -10.36 -10.40 19.50
CA MET A 41 -11.06 -9.39 20.33
C MET A 41 -12.17 -9.98 21.23
N TYR A 42 -12.71 -11.14 20.86
CA TYR A 42 -13.80 -11.79 21.60
C TYR A 42 -13.30 -12.83 22.62
N LEU A 43 -11.98 -13.02 22.75
CA LEU A 43 -11.39 -13.89 23.76
C LEU A 43 -11.74 -13.43 25.18
N LYS A 44 -12.14 -14.38 26.03
CA LYS A 44 -12.38 -14.12 27.46
C LYS A 44 -11.05 -14.07 28.21
N GLU A 45 -11.06 -13.43 29.38
CA GLU A 45 -9.88 -13.34 30.24
C GLU A 45 -9.26 -14.72 30.51
N GLY A 46 -7.96 -14.86 30.19
CA GLY A 46 -7.23 -16.13 30.27
C GLY A 46 -7.18 -16.93 28.95
N GLU A 47 -8.07 -16.67 27.99
CA GLU A 47 -8.08 -17.38 26.71
C GLU A 47 -6.96 -16.87 25.78
N THR A 48 -6.42 -17.79 25.00
CA THR A 48 -5.34 -17.53 24.05
C THR A 48 -5.69 -18.15 22.71
N LEU A 49 -5.71 -17.36 21.64
CA LEU A 49 -5.75 -17.85 20.26
C LEU A 49 -4.33 -17.88 19.71
N GLY A 50 -3.92 -19.02 19.15
CA GLY A 50 -2.59 -19.15 18.57
C GLY A 50 -2.58 -19.85 17.22
N PHE A 51 -1.63 -19.43 16.41
CA PHE A 51 -1.31 -19.97 15.10
C PHE A 51 0.20 -20.28 15.07
N GLU A 52 0.57 -21.55 14.88
CA GLU A 52 1.94 -22.03 14.93
C GLU A 52 2.35 -22.70 13.61
N ILE A 53 3.50 -22.29 13.08
CA ILE A 53 4.14 -22.84 11.89
C ILE A 53 5.35 -23.65 12.33
N VAL A 54 5.29 -24.96 12.08
CA VAL A 54 6.35 -25.91 12.38
C VAL A 54 7.13 -26.21 11.10
N MET A 55 8.40 -25.81 11.10
CA MET A 55 9.33 -26.03 9.99
C MET A 55 10.29 -27.16 10.37
N LYS A 56 10.17 -28.31 9.68
CA LYS A 56 11.10 -29.45 9.81
C LYS A 56 11.84 -29.64 8.50
N SER A 57 13.16 -29.82 8.58
CA SER A 57 13.99 -30.05 7.40
C SER A 57 13.50 -31.25 6.59
N GLY A 58 13.19 -31.02 5.31
CA GLY A 58 12.76 -32.07 4.37
C GLY A 58 11.27 -32.46 4.46
N GLU A 59 10.48 -31.83 5.33
CA GLU A 59 9.02 -32.02 5.41
C GLU A 59 8.28 -30.74 4.99
N PRO A 60 7.07 -30.85 4.41
CA PRO A 60 6.21 -29.68 4.22
C PRO A 60 5.86 -29.05 5.57
N TYR A 61 5.75 -27.73 5.60
CA TYR A 61 5.43 -26.99 6.81
C TYR A 61 4.07 -27.40 7.36
N LYS A 62 4.02 -27.69 8.66
CA LYS A 62 2.78 -28.03 9.36
C LYS A 62 2.31 -26.82 10.13
N ASN A 63 1.03 -26.51 10.00
CA ASN A 63 0.40 -25.39 10.67
C ASN A 63 -0.56 -25.92 11.71
N TYR A 64 -0.48 -25.38 12.93
CA TYR A 64 -1.36 -25.71 14.04
C TYR A 64 -2.10 -24.45 14.46
N ILE A 65 -3.39 -24.58 14.73
CA ILE A 65 -4.19 -23.53 15.35
C ILE A 65 -4.74 -24.08 16.66
N TYR A 66 -4.71 -23.28 17.71
CA TYR A 66 -5.16 -23.69 19.05
C TYR A 66 -5.91 -22.55 19.77
N LEU A 67 -6.84 -22.91 20.64
CA LEU A 67 -7.58 -21.99 21.51
C LEU A 67 -7.64 -22.56 22.94
N ASP A 68 -7.00 -21.87 23.88
CA ASP A 68 -6.91 -22.20 25.33
C ASP A 68 -6.28 -23.56 25.69
N SER A 69 -5.79 -23.72 26.92
CA SER A 69 -5.10 -24.93 27.40
C SER A 69 -6.02 -26.04 27.91
N ASP A 70 -7.32 -25.76 28.09
CA ASP A 70 -8.23 -26.61 28.89
C ASP A 70 -9.68 -26.74 28.36
N LYS A 71 -10.00 -26.29 27.12
CA LYS A 71 -11.38 -26.37 26.57
C LYS A 71 -11.43 -26.97 25.17
N GLU A 72 -12.47 -27.76 24.91
CA GLU A 72 -12.84 -28.22 23.56
C GLU A 72 -13.39 -27.03 22.75
N VAL A 73 -12.84 -26.83 21.55
CA VAL A 73 -13.21 -25.77 20.61
C VAL A 73 -14.03 -26.39 19.49
N CYS A 74 -15.07 -25.72 18.99
CA CYS A 74 -15.81 -26.28 17.86
C CYS A 74 -15.03 -26.06 16.55
N ALA A 75 -14.94 -27.08 15.69
CA ALA A 75 -14.34 -26.97 14.36
C ALA A 75 -15.00 -25.85 13.52
N ASP A 76 -16.28 -25.55 13.78
CA ASP A 76 -17.05 -24.49 13.13
C ASP A 76 -16.47 -23.09 13.36
N GLU A 77 -15.86 -22.83 14.51
CA GLU A 77 -15.26 -21.53 14.83
C GLU A 77 -13.96 -21.30 14.03
N PHE A 78 -13.20 -22.38 13.79
CA PHE A 78 -12.00 -22.33 12.96
C PHE A 78 -12.33 -22.27 11.47
N ASP A 79 -13.37 -22.98 11.03
CA ASP A 79 -13.90 -22.86 9.67
C ASP A 79 -14.41 -21.44 9.39
N TRP A 80 -14.92 -20.72 10.41
CA TRP A 80 -15.25 -19.31 10.24
C TRP A 80 -14.01 -18.45 9.93
N ILE A 81 -12.88 -18.65 10.59
CA ILE A 81 -11.66 -17.84 10.36
C ILE A 81 -10.98 -18.23 9.05
N PHE A 82 -10.82 -19.53 8.79
CA PHE A 82 -9.96 -20.04 7.72
C PHE A 82 -10.72 -20.67 6.54
N GLY A 83 -12.03 -20.91 6.63
CA GLY A 83 -12.75 -21.79 5.70
C GLY A 83 -12.68 -21.40 4.21
N ASN A 84 -12.52 -20.11 3.89
CA ASN A 84 -12.35 -19.67 2.50
C ASN A 84 -10.90 -19.79 1.99
N TYR A 85 -9.95 -19.91 2.91
CA TYR A 85 -8.52 -19.94 2.63
C TYR A 85 -7.95 -21.35 2.69
N ALA A 86 -8.42 -22.12 3.65
CA ALA A 86 -7.98 -23.48 3.88
C ALA A 86 -9.03 -24.32 4.59
N LYS A 87 -8.99 -25.61 4.28
CA LYS A 87 -9.79 -26.60 5.01
C LYS A 87 -9.06 -26.98 6.29
N VAL A 88 -9.75 -26.85 7.42
CA VAL A 88 -9.28 -27.38 8.71
C VAL A 88 -9.49 -28.89 8.70
N ILE A 89 -8.42 -29.66 8.96
CA ILE A 89 -8.50 -31.12 9.09
C ILE A 89 -8.32 -31.47 10.57
N PRO A 90 -9.39 -31.89 11.27
CA PRO A 90 -9.29 -32.35 12.65
C PRO A 90 -8.53 -33.68 12.69
N ASP A 91 -7.49 -33.77 13.53
CA ASP A 91 -6.81 -35.05 13.74
C ASP A 91 -7.61 -35.94 14.70
N LYS A 92 -7.61 -37.26 14.45
CA LYS A 92 -8.40 -38.22 15.26
C LYS A 92 -7.62 -38.84 16.41
N TYR A 93 -6.30 -38.64 16.51
CA TYR A 93 -5.47 -39.14 17.59
C TYR A 93 -4.19 -38.30 17.72
N ILE A 94 -4.03 -37.53 18.81
CA ILE A 94 -2.69 -37.07 19.22
C ILE A 94 -2.02 -38.24 19.94
N LEU A 95 -1.12 -38.94 19.26
CA LEU A 95 -0.09 -39.71 19.93
C LEU A 95 0.97 -38.73 20.41
N GLU A 96 1.18 -38.70 21.73
CA GLU A 96 2.22 -37.95 22.43
C GLU A 96 3.50 -37.81 21.59
N ASP A 97 3.83 -36.59 21.15
CA ASP A 97 5.21 -36.31 20.73
C ASP A 97 6.05 -36.29 22.01
N LYS A 98 6.53 -37.48 22.40
CA LYS A 98 7.44 -37.72 23.53
C LYS A 98 8.84 -37.19 23.25
N THR A 99 8.97 -36.00 22.69
CA THR A 99 10.24 -35.27 22.76
C THR A 99 10.29 -34.58 24.12
N PRO A 100 11.26 -34.90 25.00
CA PRO A 100 11.39 -34.25 26.29
C PRO A 100 11.45 -32.74 26.10
N LYS A 101 10.74 -31.97 26.94
CA LYS A 101 10.86 -30.51 27.08
C LYS A 101 12.34 -30.15 27.38
N ASN A 102 13.18 -30.10 26.36
CA ASN A 102 14.42 -29.35 26.43
C ASN A 102 14.03 -27.89 26.45
N ASP A 103 14.70 -27.09 27.28
CA ASP A 103 14.56 -25.64 27.38
C ASP A 103 14.74 -24.99 25.99
N ARG A 104 13.67 -24.91 25.21
CA ARG A 104 13.69 -24.23 23.92
C ARG A 104 13.72 -22.73 24.17
N ILE A 105 14.55 -22.03 23.42
CA ILE A 105 14.79 -20.60 23.60
C ILE A 105 13.78 -19.84 22.76
N LYS A 106 12.98 -19.01 23.44
CA LYS A 106 11.94 -18.20 22.81
C LYS A 106 12.45 -16.78 22.58
N TYR A 107 12.23 -16.29 21.37
CA TYR A 107 12.45 -14.91 20.99
C TYR A 107 11.12 -14.26 20.65
N ARG A 108 10.86 -13.07 21.20
CA ARG A 108 9.70 -12.25 20.87
C ARG A 108 10.11 -11.18 19.87
N ALA A 109 9.32 -10.98 18.82
CA ALA A 109 9.45 -9.79 17.99
C ALA A 109 8.86 -8.57 18.71
N VAL A 110 9.65 -7.52 18.85
CA VAL A 110 9.34 -6.29 19.56
C VAL A 110 9.58 -5.10 18.62
N ALA A 111 8.71 -4.09 18.66
CA ALA A 111 8.87 -2.89 17.82
C ALA A 111 10.11 -2.08 18.25
N CYS A 112 10.86 -1.56 17.27
CA CYS A 112 12.05 -0.76 17.55
C CYS A 112 11.67 0.70 17.89
N GLU A 113 11.98 1.17 19.12
CA GLU A 113 11.63 2.53 19.60
C GLU A 113 12.25 3.67 18.78
N SER A 114 13.36 3.44 18.08
CA SER A 114 14.04 4.45 17.25
C SER A 114 13.42 4.62 15.86
N MET A 115 12.46 3.78 15.48
CA MET A 115 11.68 3.92 14.25
C MET A 115 10.26 4.32 14.66
N ASN A 116 9.79 5.47 14.18
CA ASN A 116 8.42 5.94 14.42
C ASN A 116 7.45 5.08 13.59
N MET A 117 7.17 3.86 14.05
CA MET A 117 6.42 2.82 13.33
C MET A 117 4.91 2.98 13.57
N ASN A 118 4.33 4.09 13.11
CA ASN A 118 2.87 4.17 12.98
C ASN A 118 2.35 3.52 11.70
N PHE A 119 3.24 3.09 10.79
CA PHE A 119 2.88 2.40 9.57
C PHE A 119 3.99 1.42 9.22
N ILE A 120 3.75 0.11 9.34
CA ILE A 120 4.26 -0.76 8.28
C ILE A 120 3.45 -0.31 7.07
N ASP A 121 4.08 0.47 6.19
CA ASP A 121 3.46 0.96 4.96
C ASP A 121 2.79 -0.24 4.28
N GLU A 122 1.53 -0.14 3.89
CA GLU A 122 0.90 -1.22 3.13
C GLU A 122 1.71 -1.51 1.87
N ASP A 123 2.43 -0.50 1.37
CA ASP A 123 3.43 -0.66 0.33
C ASP A 123 4.50 -1.71 0.75
N ILE A 124 5.06 -1.75 1.97
CA ILE A 124 5.97 -2.84 2.46
C ILE A 124 5.28 -4.23 2.48
N LEU A 125 3.98 -4.29 2.72
CA LEU A 125 3.17 -5.51 2.66
C LEU A 125 2.87 -5.99 1.23
N TYR A 126 2.98 -5.08 0.26
CA TYR A 126 2.94 -5.33 -1.18
C TYR A 126 4.34 -5.48 -1.80
N THR A 127 5.39 -4.94 -1.18
CA THR A 127 6.74 -4.69 -1.74
C THR A 127 7.83 -5.52 -1.04
N SER A 128 7.50 -6.28 0.01
CA SER A 128 8.40 -7.26 0.64
C SER A 128 8.24 -8.68 0.07
N HIS A 129 8.48 -8.82 -1.23
CA HIS A 129 8.90 -10.11 -1.80
C HIS A 129 10.32 -10.06 -2.33
N LYS A 130 11.26 -9.73 -1.42
CA LYS A 130 12.55 -10.39 -1.51
C LYS A 130 12.38 -11.88 -1.17
N SER A 131 11.89 -12.65 -2.14
CA SER A 131 11.73 -14.11 -2.07
C SER A 131 12.97 -14.76 -1.45
N GLU A 132 14.15 -14.23 -1.77
CA GLU A 132 15.44 -14.75 -1.31
C GLU A 132 15.67 -14.62 0.21
N TYR A 133 15.40 -13.47 0.86
CA TYR A 133 15.63 -13.34 2.31
C TYR A 133 14.62 -14.12 3.13
N PHE A 134 13.37 -14.16 2.65
CA PHE A 134 12.33 -14.94 3.27
C PHE A 134 12.62 -16.45 3.14
N GLU A 135 12.96 -16.93 1.94
CA GLU A 135 13.36 -18.31 1.70
C GLU A 135 14.60 -18.67 2.52
N ALA A 136 15.60 -17.78 2.56
CA ALA A 136 16.78 -17.97 3.39
C ALA A 136 16.41 -18.04 4.88
N MET A 137 15.50 -17.20 5.37
CA MET A 137 15.00 -17.26 6.74
C MET A 137 14.32 -18.60 7.01
N CYS A 138 13.36 -19.02 6.18
CA CYS A 138 12.65 -20.29 6.35
C CYS A 138 13.58 -21.51 6.30
N LYS A 139 14.53 -21.51 5.36
CA LYS A 139 15.54 -22.56 5.26
C LYS A 139 16.37 -22.65 6.54
N GLU A 140 16.88 -21.52 7.02
CA GLU A 140 17.68 -21.47 8.25
C GLU A 140 16.84 -21.87 9.49
N ILE A 141 15.58 -21.44 9.60
CA ILE A 141 14.66 -21.85 10.66
C ILE A 141 14.42 -23.36 10.61
N SER A 142 14.21 -23.92 9.41
CA SER A 142 13.96 -25.35 9.19
C SER A 142 15.17 -26.21 9.54
N GLU A 143 16.38 -25.76 9.18
CA GLU A 143 17.65 -26.43 9.51
C GLU A 143 17.90 -26.51 11.02
N VAL A 144 17.53 -25.46 11.77
CA VAL A 144 17.64 -25.46 13.23
C VAL A 144 16.43 -26.05 13.97
N GLY A 145 15.38 -26.46 13.25
CA GLY A 145 14.15 -27.02 13.83
C GLY A 145 13.31 -26.01 14.61
N GLY A 146 13.24 -24.77 14.14
CA GLY A 146 12.49 -23.68 14.75
C GLY A 146 10.99 -23.69 14.47
N HIS A 147 10.24 -22.97 15.30
CA HIS A 147 8.80 -22.76 15.16
C HIS A 147 8.49 -21.27 15.22
N ILE A 148 7.48 -20.84 14.46
CA ILE A 148 6.94 -19.47 14.52
C ILE A 148 5.54 -19.56 15.10
N SER A 149 5.25 -18.81 16.15
CA SER A 149 3.92 -18.76 16.78
C SER A 149 3.42 -17.33 16.80
N VAL A 150 2.26 -17.10 16.20
CA VAL A 150 1.48 -15.87 16.36
C VAL A 150 0.43 -16.13 17.44
N ILE A 151 0.40 -15.27 18.46
CA ILE A 151 -0.43 -15.47 19.65
C ILE A 151 -1.21 -14.18 19.94
N ILE A 152 -2.51 -14.29 20.18
CA ILE A 152 -3.35 -13.21 20.73
C ILE A 152 -3.85 -13.67 22.09
N LYS A 153 -3.61 -12.87 23.13
CA LYS A 153 -4.08 -13.12 24.49
C LYS A 153 -5.11 -12.09 24.92
N ALA A 154 -6.14 -12.53 25.63
CA ALA A 154 -7.05 -11.62 26.32
C ALA A 154 -6.30 -10.86 27.41
N GLY A 155 -6.23 -9.53 27.28
CA GLY A 155 -5.51 -8.66 28.22
C GLY A 155 -6.37 -8.29 29.41
N GLY A 156 -5.93 -8.56 30.63
CA GLY A 156 -6.59 -8.13 31.87
C GLY A 156 -6.37 -6.65 32.25
N ASN A 157 -5.75 -5.83 31.38
CA ASN A 157 -5.47 -4.42 31.63
C ASN A 157 -5.97 -3.51 30.49
N LYS A 158 -6.16 -2.23 30.83
CA LYS A 158 -7.00 -1.20 30.17
C LYS A 158 -6.80 -0.93 28.67
N ASP A 159 -5.85 -1.56 27.97
CA ASP A 159 -5.55 -1.30 26.54
C ASP A 159 -5.95 -2.44 25.57
N GLY A 160 -6.67 -3.45 26.06
CA GLY A 160 -7.22 -4.52 25.23
C GLY A 160 -6.21 -5.60 24.83
N ASN A 161 -6.66 -6.53 23.98
CA ASN A 161 -5.95 -7.78 23.71
C ASN A 161 -4.61 -7.53 23.01
N ALA A 162 -3.52 -8.04 23.60
CA ALA A 162 -2.15 -7.90 23.11
C ALA A 162 -1.76 -9.12 22.29
N GLY A 163 -1.28 -8.89 21.07
CA GLY A 163 -0.76 -9.95 20.21
C GLY A 163 0.76 -9.96 20.15
N SER A 164 1.34 -11.11 19.83
CA SER A 164 2.79 -11.33 19.84
C SER A 164 3.21 -12.37 18.81
N ILE A 165 4.38 -12.18 18.22
CA ILE A 165 5.05 -13.18 17.37
C ILE A 165 6.23 -13.73 18.14
N ILE A 166 6.26 -15.05 18.29
CA ILE A 166 7.25 -15.78 19.05
C ILE A 166 7.97 -16.74 18.11
N PHE A 167 9.29 -16.73 18.16
CA PHE A 167 10.16 -17.68 17.47
C PHE A 167 10.77 -18.61 18.51
N ASP A 168 10.54 -19.90 18.35
CA ASP A 168 10.92 -20.92 19.32
C ASP A 168 11.95 -21.87 18.71
N PHE A 169 13.14 -21.95 19.31
CA PHE A 169 14.28 -22.73 18.78
C PHE A 169 14.85 -23.71 19.80
N PRO A 170 15.36 -24.88 19.38
CA PRO A 170 16.05 -25.83 20.27
C PRO A 170 17.31 -25.26 20.93
N GLN A 171 17.91 -24.22 20.34
CA GLN A 171 19.17 -23.60 20.79
C GLN A 171 19.23 -22.12 20.38
N ARG A 172 20.24 -21.39 20.87
CA ARG A 172 20.42 -19.98 20.50
C ARG A 172 20.70 -19.84 19.01
N ILE A 173 19.99 -18.91 18.37
CA ILE A 173 20.10 -18.65 16.94
C ILE A 173 21.31 -17.76 16.61
N SER A 174 21.84 -17.94 15.40
CA SER A 174 22.96 -17.17 14.88
C SER A 174 22.60 -15.69 14.67
N LYS A 175 23.61 -14.80 14.65
CA LYS A 175 23.40 -13.38 14.28
C LYS A 175 22.81 -13.24 12.86
N LYS A 176 23.18 -14.16 11.95
CA LYS A 176 22.65 -14.25 10.60
C LYS A 176 21.14 -14.47 10.61
N LEU A 177 20.66 -15.48 11.35
CA LEU A 177 19.24 -15.79 11.45
C LEU A 177 18.46 -14.66 12.15
N LYS A 178 19.02 -14.02 13.19
CA LYS A 178 18.42 -12.82 13.79
C LYS A 178 18.24 -11.70 12.78
N SER A 179 19.27 -11.43 11.97
CA SER A 179 19.22 -10.40 10.93
C SER A 179 18.19 -10.73 9.84
N LEU A 180 18.11 -11.99 9.41
CA LEU A 180 17.12 -12.43 8.42
C LEU A 180 15.71 -12.23 8.95
N ILE A 181 15.45 -12.58 10.22
CA ILE A 181 14.15 -12.37 10.85
C ILE A 181 13.83 -10.87 10.93
N SER A 182 14.76 -10.00 11.34
CA SER A 182 14.51 -8.55 11.35
C SER A 182 14.36 -7.92 9.96
N MET A 183 14.92 -8.54 8.91
CA MET A 183 14.71 -8.11 7.52
C MET A 183 13.32 -8.49 7.01
N VAL A 184 12.81 -9.67 7.40
CA VAL A 184 11.45 -10.13 7.06
C VAL A 184 10.39 -9.40 7.90
N PHE A 185 10.65 -9.24 9.19
CA PHE A 185 9.79 -8.53 10.13
C PHE A 185 10.30 -7.10 10.32
N TYR A 186 10.14 -6.28 9.29
CA TYR A 186 10.74 -4.94 9.22
C TYR A 186 10.35 -4.05 10.41
N GLY A 187 11.35 -3.42 11.03
CA GLY A 187 11.17 -2.59 12.22
C GLY A 187 10.89 -3.38 13.51
N CYS A 188 11.08 -4.70 13.49
CA CYS A 188 11.13 -5.52 14.70
C CYS A 188 12.54 -5.98 15.07
N VAL A 189 12.80 -6.01 16.37
CA VAL A 189 13.98 -6.62 16.99
C VAL A 189 13.55 -7.87 17.75
N LEU A 190 14.41 -8.89 17.78
CA LEU A 190 14.19 -10.11 18.55
C LEU A 190 14.73 -10.00 19.97
N GLU A 191 13.84 -10.06 20.95
CA GLU A 191 14.16 -10.12 22.38
C GLU A 191 14.03 -11.55 22.92
N GLU A 192 15.04 -12.04 23.64
CA GLU A 192 14.97 -13.35 24.31
C GLU A 192 14.02 -13.27 25.51
N VAL A 193 13.00 -14.14 25.56
CA VAL A 193 11.98 -14.13 26.61
C VAL A 193 12.61 -14.69 27.91
N ARG A 194 12.87 -13.84 28.91
CA ARG A 194 13.56 -14.19 30.17
C ARG A 194 12.72 -14.02 31.46
N ASP A 195 11.39 -14.11 31.35
CA ASP A 195 10.39 -13.82 32.38
C ASP A 195 10.16 -12.31 32.66
N GLU A 196 8.86 -11.98 32.75
CA GLU A 196 8.20 -10.70 33.07
C GLU A 196 8.28 -9.52 32.06
N VAL A 197 7.13 -9.34 31.39
CA VAL A 197 6.51 -8.17 30.72
C VAL A 197 7.41 -6.95 30.45
N SER A 198 7.92 -6.85 29.22
CA SER A 198 8.09 -5.55 28.56
C SER A 198 6.79 -5.19 27.83
N ASP A 199 6.29 -3.98 28.07
CA ASP A 199 5.06 -3.42 27.46
C ASP A 199 5.21 -3.10 25.96
N ASN A 200 6.36 -3.42 25.35
CA ASN A 200 6.65 -3.14 23.94
C ASN A 200 6.01 -4.20 23.03
N SER A 201 4.68 -4.29 23.08
CA SER A 201 3.89 -5.14 22.20
C SER A 201 3.85 -4.60 20.76
N ILE A 202 3.81 -5.51 19.78
CA ILE A 202 3.61 -5.14 18.37
C ILE A 202 2.21 -4.50 18.26
N SER A 203 2.10 -3.36 17.57
CA SER A 203 0.80 -2.71 17.33
C SER A 203 -0.15 -3.65 16.58
N LYS A 204 -1.47 -3.47 16.75
CA LYS A 204 -2.48 -4.31 16.09
C LYS A 204 -2.34 -4.31 14.56
N ASN A 205 -2.01 -3.16 13.97
CA ASN A 205 -1.81 -3.01 12.53
C ASN A 205 -0.57 -3.76 12.05
N ASN A 206 0.54 -3.67 12.80
CA ASN A 206 1.77 -4.35 12.44
C ASN A 206 1.63 -5.88 12.57
N LEU A 207 0.91 -6.36 13.59
CA LEU A 207 0.62 -7.78 13.77
C LEU A 207 -0.23 -8.33 12.62
N ARG A 208 -1.27 -7.60 12.22
CA ARG A 208 -2.11 -7.91 11.05
C ARG A 208 -1.25 -8.08 9.80
N GLY A 209 -0.35 -7.14 9.54
CA GLY A 209 0.59 -7.22 8.42
C GLY A 209 1.45 -8.49 8.44
N TYR A 210 2.04 -8.80 9.59
CA TYR A 210 2.85 -10.01 9.72
C TYR A 210 2.07 -11.32 9.55
N ILE A 211 0.81 -11.37 10.01
CA ILE A 211 -0.08 -12.51 9.76
C ILE A 211 -0.31 -12.70 8.26
N ILE A 212 -0.57 -11.60 7.54
CA ILE A 212 -0.77 -11.63 6.08
C ILE A 212 0.46 -12.20 5.38
N ILE A 213 1.67 -11.73 5.74
CA ILE A 213 2.93 -12.22 5.18
C ILE A 213 3.05 -13.74 5.39
N LEU A 214 2.93 -14.18 6.65
CA LEU A 214 3.04 -15.60 7.01
C LEU A 214 2.03 -16.48 6.26
N LEU A 215 0.77 -16.03 6.17
CA LEU A 215 -0.28 -16.77 5.46
C LEU A 215 -0.01 -16.80 3.95
N LYS A 216 0.27 -15.66 3.29
CA LYS A 216 0.56 -15.60 1.84
C LYS A 216 1.62 -16.63 1.43
N ILE A 217 2.71 -16.68 2.19
CA ILE A 217 3.81 -17.64 1.96
C ILE A 217 3.35 -19.08 2.07
N LEU A 218 2.60 -19.41 3.12
CA LEU A 218 2.11 -20.78 3.32
C LEU A 218 1.21 -21.22 2.18
N GLY A 219 0.37 -20.30 1.67
CA GLY A 219 -0.45 -20.54 0.48
C GLY A 219 0.39 -20.77 -0.77
N LEU A 220 1.41 -19.93 -1.00
CA LEU A 220 2.30 -20.04 -2.16
C LEU A 220 3.09 -21.36 -2.18
N GLN A 221 3.74 -21.75 -1.08
CA GLN A 221 4.48 -23.03 -1.01
C GLN A 221 3.58 -24.25 -1.22
N GLN A 222 2.38 -24.27 -0.62
CA GLN A 222 1.44 -25.37 -0.83
C GLN A 222 0.90 -25.45 -2.26
N LYS A 223 0.75 -24.30 -2.93
CA LYS A 223 0.34 -24.22 -4.35
C LYS A 223 1.45 -24.72 -5.27
N LEU A 224 2.68 -24.26 -5.05
CA LEU A 224 3.89 -24.66 -5.79
C LEU A 224 4.15 -26.17 -5.75
N ASP A 225 3.91 -26.81 -4.60
CA ASP A 225 4.11 -28.25 -4.42
C ASP A 225 3.06 -29.11 -5.16
N LYS A 226 1.91 -28.54 -5.52
CA LYS A 226 0.79 -29.28 -6.15
C LYS A 226 0.61 -28.98 -7.63
N ASP A 227 0.99 -27.79 -8.09
CA ASP A 227 0.70 -27.37 -9.46
C ASP A 227 1.67 -27.96 -10.49
N SER A 228 1.08 -28.54 -11.54
CA SER A 228 1.77 -29.08 -12.72
C SER A 228 1.98 -27.99 -13.77
N ILE A 229 3.02 -28.13 -14.59
CA ILE A 229 3.19 -27.28 -15.78
C ILE A 229 2.03 -27.41 -16.78
N ASP A 230 1.19 -28.44 -16.66
CA ASP A 230 -0.03 -28.60 -17.46
C ASP A 230 -1.04 -27.44 -17.21
N ASN A 231 -0.93 -26.76 -16.07
CA ASN A 231 -1.75 -25.60 -15.72
C ASN A 231 -1.19 -24.29 -16.34
N LEU A 232 0.02 -24.31 -16.90
CA LEU A 232 0.59 -23.20 -17.64
C LEU A 232 0.15 -23.33 -19.10
N GLU A 233 -0.45 -22.29 -19.67
CA GLU A 233 -0.95 -22.28 -21.06
C GLU A 233 0.20 -22.12 -22.06
N LEU A 234 1.22 -22.97 -21.93
CA LEU A 234 2.44 -22.94 -22.71
C LEU A 234 2.18 -23.40 -24.15
N GLY A 235 2.81 -22.72 -25.09
CA GLY A 235 2.88 -23.15 -26.48
C GLY A 235 3.47 -24.55 -26.61
N VAL A 236 3.00 -25.28 -27.63
CA VAL A 236 3.29 -26.71 -27.86
C VAL A 236 4.79 -27.03 -27.83
N ARG A 237 5.66 -26.11 -28.25
CA ARG A 237 7.11 -26.30 -28.23
C ARG A 237 7.68 -26.21 -26.82
N SER A 238 7.31 -25.18 -26.07
CA SER A 238 7.76 -24.92 -24.69
C SER A 238 7.29 -26.05 -23.77
N TYR A 239 6.01 -26.43 -23.86
CA TYR A 239 5.43 -27.56 -23.12
C TYR A 239 6.16 -28.88 -23.39
N ASN A 240 6.33 -29.25 -24.67
CA ASN A 240 6.97 -30.52 -25.02
C ASN A 240 8.48 -30.55 -24.69
N ALA A 241 9.16 -29.41 -24.75
CA ALA A 241 10.57 -29.30 -24.38
C ALA A 241 10.76 -29.53 -22.87
N LEU A 242 9.94 -28.90 -22.03
CA LEU A 242 9.95 -29.09 -20.58
C LEU A 242 9.62 -30.53 -20.19
N LYS A 243 8.56 -31.10 -20.77
CA LYS A 243 8.15 -32.49 -20.50
C LYS A 243 9.23 -33.50 -20.89
N LYS A 244 9.89 -33.29 -22.04
CA LYS A 244 11.00 -34.15 -22.49
C LYS A 244 12.25 -34.03 -21.60
N ALA A 245 12.42 -32.91 -20.91
CA ALA A 245 13.47 -32.67 -19.93
C ALA A 245 13.09 -33.12 -18.51
N ASN A 246 11.96 -33.83 -18.33
CA ASN A 246 11.41 -34.21 -17.03
C ASN A 246 11.18 -33.01 -16.09
N ILE A 247 10.78 -31.86 -16.63
CA ILE A 247 10.34 -30.70 -15.88
C ILE A 247 8.82 -30.68 -15.97
N THR A 248 8.14 -31.17 -14.94
CA THR A 248 6.67 -31.34 -14.95
C THR A 248 5.96 -30.62 -13.80
N SER A 249 6.70 -30.11 -12.81
CA SER A 249 6.15 -29.31 -11.71
C SER A 249 6.54 -27.86 -11.85
N ILE A 250 5.66 -26.95 -11.41
CA ILE A 250 5.93 -25.51 -11.42
C ILE A 250 7.06 -25.17 -10.46
N LYS A 251 7.12 -25.83 -9.29
CA LYS A 251 8.26 -25.71 -8.35
C LYS A 251 9.62 -25.89 -9.02
N LYS A 252 9.80 -26.99 -9.76
CA LYS A 252 11.06 -27.29 -10.45
C LYS A 252 11.38 -26.27 -11.54
N LEU A 253 10.36 -25.69 -12.17
CA LEU A 253 10.51 -24.69 -13.23
C LEU A 253 10.97 -23.33 -12.68
N LEU A 254 10.58 -23.00 -11.44
CA LEU A 254 10.98 -21.77 -10.75
C LEU A 254 12.39 -21.84 -10.16
N GLU A 255 12.82 -23.02 -9.73
CA GLU A 255 14.19 -23.26 -9.24
C GLU A 255 15.25 -23.17 -10.36
N MET A 256 14.83 -23.17 -11.62
CA MET A 256 15.73 -23.09 -12.77
C MET A 256 15.98 -21.65 -13.19
N SER A 257 17.25 -21.28 -13.33
CA SER A 257 17.69 -20.02 -13.94
C SER A 257 17.42 -19.98 -15.45
N ASP A 258 17.42 -18.77 -16.02
CA ASP A 258 17.27 -18.60 -17.47
C ASP A 258 18.41 -19.28 -18.25
N GLU A 259 19.63 -19.31 -17.70
CA GLU A 259 20.75 -20.04 -18.29
C GLU A 259 20.53 -21.56 -18.28
N GLU A 260 19.91 -22.10 -17.24
CA GLU A 260 19.57 -23.53 -17.15
C GLU A 260 18.42 -23.89 -18.08
N LEU A 261 17.42 -23.02 -18.21
CA LEU A 261 16.33 -23.21 -19.18
C LEU A 261 16.83 -23.17 -20.63
N LEU A 262 17.79 -22.29 -20.94
CA LEU A 262 18.42 -22.23 -22.27
C LEU A 262 19.29 -23.45 -22.60
N LYS A 263 19.74 -24.19 -21.58
CA LYS A 263 20.45 -25.48 -21.78
C LYS A 263 19.48 -26.63 -22.11
N VAL A 264 18.17 -26.45 -21.90
CA VAL A 264 17.18 -27.47 -22.24
C VAL A 264 17.02 -27.55 -23.75
N ARG A 265 17.07 -28.78 -24.28
CA ARG A 265 17.00 -29.03 -25.71
C ARG A 265 15.67 -28.53 -26.28
N ASN A 266 15.74 -27.71 -27.34
CA ASN A 266 14.61 -27.08 -28.02
C ASN A 266 13.91 -25.94 -27.24
N LEU A 267 14.56 -25.40 -26.20
CA LEU A 267 14.16 -24.16 -25.55
C LEU A 267 15.09 -23.02 -25.99
N GLY A 268 14.56 -22.09 -26.79
CA GLY A 268 15.26 -20.86 -27.17
C GLY A 268 14.81 -19.67 -26.33
N ARG A 269 15.49 -18.52 -26.46
CA ARG A 269 15.18 -17.28 -25.71
C ARG A 269 13.69 -16.89 -25.74
N LYS A 270 13.03 -17.03 -26.89
CA LYS A 270 11.59 -16.75 -27.03
C LYS A 270 10.70 -17.69 -26.20
N ASN A 271 11.08 -18.96 -26.12
CA ASN A 271 10.35 -19.98 -25.34
C ASN A 271 10.59 -19.79 -23.83
N VAL A 272 11.78 -19.37 -23.44
CA VAL A 272 12.08 -19.01 -22.04
C VAL A 272 11.29 -17.77 -21.62
N ALA A 273 11.26 -16.73 -22.46
CA ALA A 273 10.43 -15.56 -22.22
C ALA A 273 8.95 -15.91 -22.07
N GLU A 274 8.40 -16.71 -22.98
CA GLU A 274 7.02 -17.22 -22.91
C GLU A 274 6.73 -17.96 -21.59
N ILE A 275 7.65 -18.84 -21.15
CA ILE A 275 7.51 -19.55 -19.87
C ILE A 275 7.45 -18.56 -18.70
N ARG A 276 8.33 -17.55 -18.68
CA ARG A 276 8.33 -16.53 -17.63
C ARG A 276 7.05 -15.69 -17.66
N THR A 277 6.60 -15.28 -18.84
CA THR A 277 5.33 -14.57 -19.01
C THR A 277 4.16 -15.40 -18.47
N GLN A 278 4.08 -16.68 -18.79
CA GLN A 278 3.01 -17.56 -18.30
C GLN A 278 3.09 -17.78 -16.79
N LEU A 279 4.30 -17.82 -16.21
CA LEU A 279 4.46 -17.88 -14.76
C LEU A 279 3.99 -16.59 -14.07
N ILE A 280 4.24 -15.42 -14.69
CA ILE A 280 3.75 -14.12 -14.21
C ILE A 280 2.22 -14.03 -14.33
N GLU A 281 1.65 -14.32 -15.51
CA GLU A 281 0.20 -14.25 -15.77
C GLU A 281 -0.62 -15.15 -14.84
N LYS A 282 -0.05 -16.28 -14.41
CA LYS A 282 -0.68 -17.21 -13.47
C LYS A 282 -0.35 -16.93 -11.99
N ASN A 283 0.29 -15.78 -11.71
CA ASN A 283 0.70 -15.31 -10.38
C ASN A 283 1.64 -16.29 -9.64
N TYR A 284 2.55 -16.95 -10.35
CA TYR A 284 3.62 -17.76 -9.73
C TYR A 284 4.91 -16.96 -9.49
N ILE A 285 5.11 -15.84 -10.21
CA ILE A 285 6.21 -14.89 -10.04
C ILE A 285 5.61 -13.49 -10.08
N SER A 286 6.18 -12.55 -9.33
CA SER A 286 5.91 -11.12 -9.46
C SER A 286 6.27 -10.62 -10.86
N SER A 287 5.56 -9.63 -11.41
CA SER A 287 5.91 -9.12 -12.73
C SER A 287 7.24 -8.37 -12.67
N CYS A 288 8.02 -8.36 -13.76
CA CYS A 288 9.24 -7.53 -13.83
C CYS A 288 8.97 -6.02 -13.67
N GLU A 289 7.71 -5.59 -13.78
CA GLU A 289 7.32 -4.21 -13.47
C GLU A 289 7.37 -3.99 -11.94
N ASP A 290 6.89 -4.94 -11.14
CA ASP A 290 6.93 -4.89 -9.68
C ASP A 290 8.37 -4.90 -9.12
N GLU A 291 9.28 -5.72 -9.68
CA GLU A 291 10.71 -5.73 -9.31
C GLU A 291 11.44 -4.42 -9.69
N PHE A 292 11.02 -3.75 -10.76
CA PHE A 292 11.61 -2.46 -11.17
C PHE A 292 11.16 -1.32 -10.25
N PHE A 293 9.91 -1.36 -9.77
CA PHE A 293 9.40 -0.40 -8.79
C PHE A 293 9.97 -0.65 -7.37
N GLU A 294 10.18 -1.91 -6.99
CA GLU A 294 10.85 -2.32 -5.72
C GLU A 294 12.30 -1.83 -5.61
N ASN A 295 13.04 -1.79 -6.72
CA ASN A 295 14.44 -1.32 -6.72
C ASN A 295 14.59 0.21 -6.75
N MET A 296 13.48 0.96 -6.91
CA MET A 296 13.51 2.43 -6.98
C MET A 296 13.60 3.13 -5.61
N GLU A 297 13.39 2.38 -4.52
CA GLU A 297 13.58 2.86 -3.14
C GLU A 297 14.96 2.55 -2.56
N ILE A 298 15.73 1.61 -3.15
CA ILE A 298 17.00 1.13 -2.57
C ILE A 298 18.26 1.69 -3.28
N LEU A 299 18.12 2.36 -4.42
CA LEU A 299 19.25 3.05 -5.05
C LEU A 299 19.67 4.24 -4.19
N GLU A 300 20.91 4.22 -3.67
CA GLU A 300 21.56 5.40 -3.11
C GLU A 300 21.34 6.56 -4.09
N PHE A 301 20.77 7.65 -3.56
CA PHE A 301 20.41 8.84 -4.31
C PHE A 301 21.65 9.42 -5.00
N HIS A 302 21.83 9.09 -6.27
CA HIS A 302 22.54 10.00 -7.14
C HIS A 302 21.60 11.14 -7.50
N PRO A 303 22.02 12.41 -7.32
CA PRO A 303 21.21 13.54 -7.77
C PRO A 303 20.93 13.34 -9.26
N ILE A 304 19.65 13.33 -9.60
CA ILE A 304 19.20 13.31 -10.99
C ILE A 304 19.81 14.57 -11.63
N PRO A 305 20.66 14.44 -12.65
CA PRO A 305 21.23 15.59 -13.33
C PRO A 305 20.12 16.55 -13.78
N GLU A 306 20.26 17.85 -13.46
CA GLU A 306 19.26 18.88 -13.78
C GLU A 306 18.99 18.97 -15.30
N ASP A 307 19.96 18.53 -16.11
CA ASP A 307 20.01 18.60 -17.56
C ASP A 307 19.21 17.52 -18.32
N ILE A 308 18.64 16.50 -17.65
CA ILE A 308 17.81 15.46 -18.31
C ILE A 308 16.56 16.05 -19.01
N PHE A 309 16.17 17.26 -18.65
CA PHE A 309 14.96 17.93 -19.16
C PHE A 309 15.27 19.15 -20.04
N ASP A 310 16.54 19.50 -20.26
CA ASP A 310 16.93 20.71 -21.01
C ASP A 310 16.62 20.63 -22.52
N ASP A 311 16.47 19.42 -23.08
CA ASP A 311 16.18 19.20 -24.50
C ASP A 311 14.71 19.50 -24.89
N ILE A 312 13.83 19.83 -23.93
CA ILE A 312 12.42 20.19 -24.19
C ILE A 312 12.34 21.69 -24.53
N VAL A 313 12.83 22.04 -25.72
CA VAL A 313 12.91 23.43 -26.17
C VAL A 313 11.56 23.88 -26.77
N ASP A 314 10.81 24.65 -25.95
CA ASP A 314 9.87 25.74 -26.28
C ASP A 314 8.36 25.52 -25.94
N LYS A 315 7.81 26.51 -25.20
CA LYS A 315 6.43 26.77 -24.71
C LYS A 315 5.93 26.04 -23.44
N ARG A 316 6.02 26.79 -22.32
CA ARG A 316 5.65 26.43 -20.92
C ARG A 316 6.41 25.21 -20.42
N ASN A 317 7.51 25.45 -19.71
CA ASN A 317 8.21 24.37 -19.06
C ASN A 317 7.38 23.88 -17.86
N TYR A 318 6.52 22.89 -18.10
CA TYR A 318 5.71 22.25 -17.06
C TYR A 318 6.57 21.71 -15.91
N MET A 319 7.84 21.37 -16.16
CA MET A 319 8.77 20.99 -15.11
C MET A 319 9.18 22.18 -14.23
N ASP A 320 9.35 23.37 -14.80
CA ASP A 320 9.57 24.59 -14.01
C ASP A 320 8.32 24.94 -13.20
N GLU A 321 7.12 24.76 -13.77
CA GLU A 321 5.86 24.90 -13.03
C GLU A 321 5.79 23.91 -11.86
N LEU A 322 6.19 22.64 -12.06
CA LEU A 322 6.27 21.63 -10.99
C LEU A 322 7.26 22.05 -9.90
N GLN A 323 8.43 22.54 -10.29
CA GLN A 323 9.47 22.95 -9.35
C GLN A 323 9.05 24.18 -8.54
N ALA A 324 8.37 25.13 -9.18
CA ALA A 324 7.89 26.38 -8.58
C ALA A 324 6.74 26.20 -7.57
N LEU A 325 6.05 25.05 -7.56
CA LEU A 325 5.08 24.75 -6.50
C LEU A 325 5.78 24.80 -5.13
N VAL A 326 5.15 25.39 -4.12
CA VAL A 326 5.71 25.37 -2.77
C VAL A 326 5.57 23.96 -2.20
N GLY A 327 6.59 23.47 -1.47
CA GLY A 327 6.54 22.20 -0.74
C GLY A 327 6.34 20.94 -1.59
N ILE A 328 5.57 19.97 -1.05
CA ILE A 328 5.20 18.67 -1.66
C ILE A 328 6.38 17.89 -2.26
N LYS A 329 7.52 17.89 -1.56
CA LYS A 329 8.77 17.30 -2.05
C LYS A 329 8.61 15.83 -2.45
N SER A 330 7.93 15.03 -1.61
CA SER A 330 7.66 13.61 -1.88
C SER A 330 6.93 13.42 -3.22
N ALA A 331 5.84 14.14 -3.43
CA ALA A 331 5.08 14.11 -4.68
C ALA A 331 5.92 14.53 -5.89
N LYS A 332 6.72 15.59 -5.77
CA LYS A 332 7.61 16.05 -6.86
C LYS A 332 8.64 15.00 -7.25
N ASP A 333 9.25 14.36 -6.27
CA ASP A 333 10.28 13.33 -6.50
C ASP A 333 9.69 12.09 -7.15
N GLN A 334 8.50 11.64 -6.70
CA GLN A 334 7.77 10.54 -7.32
C GLN A 334 7.34 10.87 -8.75
N VAL A 335 6.79 12.07 -8.99
CA VAL A 335 6.39 12.51 -10.34
C VAL A 335 7.60 12.56 -11.28
N LYS A 336 8.75 13.10 -10.83
CA LYS A 336 9.98 13.13 -11.63
C LYS A 336 10.41 11.73 -12.07
N LYS A 337 10.34 10.75 -11.15
CA LYS A 337 10.64 9.34 -11.43
C LYS A 337 9.71 8.76 -12.49
N ILE A 338 8.41 8.99 -12.35
CA ILE A 338 7.39 8.53 -13.32
C ILE A 338 7.62 9.13 -14.70
N LEU A 339 7.93 10.44 -14.77
CA LEU A 339 8.21 11.12 -16.03
C LEU A 339 9.52 10.66 -16.68
N ALA A 340 10.56 10.38 -15.89
CA ALA A 340 11.80 9.80 -16.40
C ALA A 340 11.57 8.39 -16.99
N PHE A 341 10.76 7.58 -16.32
CA PHE A 341 10.34 6.28 -16.85
C PHE A 341 9.56 6.42 -18.16
N ALA A 342 8.60 7.34 -18.23
CA ALA A 342 7.85 7.63 -19.45
C ALA A 342 8.78 8.04 -20.61
N LYS A 343 9.75 8.94 -20.36
CA LYS A 343 10.77 9.35 -21.34
C LYS A 343 11.59 8.16 -21.85
N MET A 344 12.09 7.32 -20.94
CA MET A 344 12.86 6.13 -21.31
C MET A 344 12.07 5.24 -22.25
N ARG A 345 10.80 4.98 -21.94
CA ARG A 345 9.92 4.12 -22.74
C ARG A 345 9.66 4.70 -24.12
N LYS A 346 9.44 6.02 -24.22
CA LYS A 346 9.32 6.70 -25.51
C LYS A 346 10.57 6.52 -26.37
N ALA A 347 11.74 6.75 -25.79
CA ALA A 347 13.02 6.61 -26.50
C ALA A 347 13.28 5.17 -26.96
N MET A 348 12.81 4.16 -26.23
CA MET A 348 12.90 2.75 -26.64
C MET A 348 11.93 2.41 -27.77
N GLU A 349 10.70 2.93 -27.72
CA GLU A 349 9.69 2.79 -28.79
C GLU A 349 10.23 3.37 -30.11
N GLU A 350 10.84 4.56 -30.06
CA GLU A 350 11.43 5.23 -31.23
C GLU A 350 12.61 4.45 -31.85
N LYS A 351 13.30 3.64 -31.04
CA LYS A 351 14.37 2.73 -31.50
C LYS A 351 13.84 1.42 -32.08
N GLY A 352 12.52 1.22 -32.10
CA GLY A 352 11.87 0.04 -32.66
C GLY A 352 11.96 -1.19 -31.76
N GLU A 353 12.22 -1.03 -30.46
CA GLU A 353 12.14 -2.13 -29.51
C GLU A 353 10.69 -2.56 -29.32
N GLN A 354 10.41 -3.87 -29.48
CA GLN A 354 9.09 -4.42 -29.19
C GLN A 354 8.88 -4.44 -27.68
N LEU A 355 8.18 -3.42 -27.18
CA LEU A 355 7.78 -3.32 -25.78
C LEU A 355 6.27 -3.54 -25.67
N GLU A 356 5.87 -4.27 -24.63
CA GLU A 356 4.46 -4.27 -24.20
C GLU A 356 4.06 -2.84 -23.80
N PRO A 357 2.83 -2.40 -24.11
CA PRO A 357 2.34 -1.08 -23.69
C PRO A 357 2.22 -1.03 -22.17
N ILE A 358 2.94 -0.10 -21.54
CA ILE A 358 2.90 0.09 -20.09
C ILE A 358 1.78 1.04 -19.72
N THR A 359 1.09 0.72 -18.63
CA THR A 359 0.09 1.59 -18.01
C THR A 359 0.78 2.65 -17.16
N LEU A 360 0.57 3.92 -17.49
CA LEU A 360 1.03 5.06 -16.69
C LEU A 360 -0.07 5.59 -15.76
N ASN A 361 -1.04 4.76 -15.42
CA ASN A 361 -2.14 5.13 -14.52
C ASN A 361 -1.60 5.35 -13.11
N MET A 362 -2.18 6.33 -12.41
CA MET A 362 -1.65 6.79 -11.13
C MET A 362 -2.74 6.90 -10.06
N GLU A 363 -2.32 6.78 -8.82
CA GLU A 363 -3.08 7.04 -7.61
C GLU A 363 -2.48 8.25 -6.91
N PHE A 364 -3.25 9.31 -6.69
CA PHE A 364 -2.83 10.54 -6.00
C PHE A 364 -3.52 10.60 -4.64
N VAL A 365 -2.77 10.33 -3.56
CA VAL A 365 -3.29 10.33 -2.19
C VAL A 365 -2.82 11.54 -1.39
N GLY A 366 -3.72 12.15 -0.64
CA GLY A 366 -3.37 13.21 0.32
C GLY A 366 -4.58 14.04 0.73
N ASN A 367 -4.41 14.90 1.72
CA ASN A 367 -5.49 15.73 2.27
C ASN A 367 -6.00 16.78 1.26
N PRO A 368 -7.16 17.43 1.49
CA PRO A 368 -7.63 18.51 0.63
C PRO A 368 -6.61 19.64 0.56
N GLY A 369 -6.45 20.24 -0.62
CA GLY A 369 -5.60 21.41 -0.81
C GLY A 369 -4.09 21.13 -0.87
N THR A 370 -3.64 19.87 -0.99
CA THR A 370 -2.23 19.48 -1.19
C THR A 370 -1.79 19.50 -2.67
N ALA A 371 -2.47 20.27 -3.52
CA ALA A 371 -2.14 20.47 -4.94
C ALA A 371 -2.25 19.25 -5.89
N LYS A 372 -2.88 18.14 -5.49
CA LYS A 372 -3.14 16.94 -6.34
C LYS A 372 -3.57 17.26 -7.78
N THR A 373 -4.67 17.99 -7.96
CA THR A 373 -5.22 18.35 -9.28
C THR A 373 -4.28 19.27 -10.07
N THR A 374 -3.52 20.14 -9.39
CA THR A 374 -2.55 21.03 -10.05
C THR A 374 -1.39 20.23 -10.61
N VAL A 375 -0.82 19.33 -9.81
CA VAL A 375 0.25 18.42 -10.24
C VAL A 375 -0.24 17.49 -11.35
N ALA A 376 -1.47 16.98 -11.28
CA ALA A 376 -2.02 16.11 -12.32
C ALA A 376 -2.10 16.81 -13.69
N ARG A 377 -2.50 18.09 -13.72
CA ARG A 377 -2.51 18.91 -14.94
C ARG A 377 -1.11 19.14 -15.50
N ILE A 378 -0.14 19.40 -14.63
CA ILE A 378 1.27 19.55 -15.00
C ILE A 378 1.79 18.25 -15.61
N VAL A 379 1.55 17.11 -14.95
CA VAL A 379 1.93 15.77 -15.44
C VAL A 379 1.33 15.50 -16.82
N ALA A 380 0.05 15.83 -17.04
CA ALA A 380 -0.57 15.71 -18.36
C ALA A 380 0.14 16.54 -19.43
N GLY A 381 0.54 17.78 -19.09
CA GLY A 381 1.35 18.63 -19.96
C GLY A 381 2.68 17.97 -20.35
N VAL A 382 3.45 17.51 -19.37
CA VAL A 382 4.76 16.87 -19.62
C VAL A 382 4.60 15.58 -20.43
N LEU A 383 3.61 14.74 -20.13
CA LEU A 383 3.38 13.48 -20.86
C LEU A 383 3.01 13.73 -22.33
N LYS A 384 2.35 14.86 -22.62
CA LYS A 384 2.10 15.31 -23.99
C LYS A 384 3.40 15.73 -24.68
N GLU A 385 4.26 16.49 -24.00
CA GLU A 385 5.56 16.91 -24.54
C GLU A 385 6.49 15.73 -24.83
N ILE A 386 6.48 14.71 -23.96
CA ILE A 386 7.19 13.44 -24.19
C ILE A 386 6.58 12.68 -25.39
N GLY A 387 5.33 12.95 -25.77
CA GLY A 387 4.63 12.24 -26.83
C GLY A 387 4.10 10.86 -26.41
N ILE A 388 3.83 10.70 -25.11
CA ILE A 388 3.09 9.55 -24.57
C ILE A 388 1.60 9.68 -24.90
N ILE A 389 1.05 10.88 -24.71
CA ILE A 389 -0.35 11.20 -25.02
C ILE A 389 -0.42 12.23 -26.17
N THR A 390 -1.46 12.16 -26.98
CA THR A 390 -1.54 12.91 -28.25
C THR A 390 -2.19 14.29 -28.12
N SER A 391 -3.27 14.43 -27.33
CA SER A 391 -4.05 15.66 -27.22
C SER A 391 -3.65 16.50 -26.00
N GLY A 392 -3.21 15.83 -24.92
CA GLY A 392 -3.02 16.45 -23.60
C GLY A 392 -4.32 16.99 -23.00
N GLU A 393 -5.48 16.50 -23.47
CA GLU A 393 -6.75 16.79 -22.82
C GLU A 393 -6.71 16.29 -21.37
N PHE A 394 -7.25 17.11 -20.46
CA PHE A 394 -7.36 16.78 -19.05
C PHE A 394 -8.83 16.83 -18.66
N ILE A 395 -9.43 15.65 -18.48
CA ILE A 395 -10.84 15.51 -18.13
C ILE A 395 -10.94 15.21 -16.64
N GLU A 396 -11.46 16.16 -15.88
CA GLU A 396 -11.73 16.02 -14.44
C GLU A 396 -13.19 15.58 -14.24
N VAL A 397 -13.39 14.53 -13.46
CA VAL A 397 -14.71 13.96 -13.15
C VAL A 397 -14.81 13.55 -11.69
N GLY A 398 -16.03 13.55 -11.16
CA GLY A 398 -16.37 12.96 -9.86
C GLY A 398 -17.48 11.91 -9.97
N ARG A 399 -18.02 11.48 -8.84
CA ARG A 399 -19.11 10.49 -8.79
C ARG A 399 -20.31 10.86 -9.67
N ALA A 400 -20.72 12.13 -9.65
CA ALA A 400 -21.91 12.58 -10.38
C ALA A 400 -21.78 12.43 -11.91
N ASP A 401 -20.55 12.43 -12.44
CA ASP A 401 -20.26 12.28 -13.86
C ASP A 401 -20.16 10.81 -14.29
N LEU A 402 -19.97 9.90 -13.33
CA LEU A 402 -19.68 8.49 -13.58
C LEU A 402 -20.84 7.55 -13.20
N VAL A 403 -21.68 7.95 -12.23
CA VAL A 403 -22.74 7.10 -11.68
C VAL A 403 -24.11 7.68 -12.01
N ALA A 404 -24.93 6.91 -12.72
CA ALA A 404 -26.29 7.28 -13.05
C ALA A 404 -27.28 6.98 -11.90
N GLN A 405 -28.43 7.66 -11.89
CA GLN A 405 -29.51 7.40 -10.94
C GLN A 405 -30.38 6.18 -11.33
N TYR A 406 -30.28 5.72 -12.59
CA TYR A 406 -31.10 4.63 -13.14
C TYR A 406 -30.24 3.47 -13.64
N VAL A 407 -30.75 2.25 -13.48
CA VAL A 407 -30.06 0.99 -13.89
C VAL A 407 -29.71 1.00 -15.37
N GLY A 408 -28.47 0.60 -15.69
CA GLY A 408 -27.98 0.43 -17.06
C GLY A 408 -27.52 1.73 -17.75
N GLN A 409 -27.56 2.87 -17.06
CA GLN A 409 -27.07 4.15 -17.59
C GLN A 409 -25.64 4.47 -17.15
N THR A 410 -25.15 3.83 -16.09
CA THR A 410 -23.80 4.03 -15.54
C THR A 410 -22.72 3.65 -16.56
N ALA A 411 -22.79 2.45 -17.15
CA ALA A 411 -21.76 2.02 -18.11
C ALA A 411 -21.64 2.95 -19.34
N PRO A 412 -22.74 3.42 -19.99
CA PRO A 412 -22.66 4.46 -21.02
C PRO A 412 -22.01 5.77 -20.57
N MET A 413 -22.26 6.22 -19.33
CA MET A 413 -21.65 7.46 -18.80
C MET A 413 -20.13 7.32 -18.67
N VAL A 414 -19.66 6.21 -18.08
CA VAL A 414 -18.23 5.92 -17.98
C VAL A 414 -17.57 5.88 -19.36
N LYS A 415 -18.17 5.15 -20.33
CA LYS A 415 -17.64 5.07 -21.70
C LYS A 415 -17.55 6.44 -22.39
N SER A 416 -18.55 7.29 -22.20
CA SER A 416 -18.55 8.66 -22.73
C SER A 416 -17.40 9.49 -22.16
N VAL A 417 -17.13 9.36 -20.86
CA VAL A 417 -16.01 10.03 -20.19
C VAL A 417 -14.66 9.54 -20.73
N PHE A 418 -14.47 8.23 -20.89
CA PHE A 418 -13.25 7.67 -21.49
C PHE A 418 -13.06 8.13 -22.94
N GLN A 419 -14.14 8.18 -23.72
CA GLN A 419 -14.09 8.68 -25.10
C GLN A 419 -13.66 10.16 -25.16
N ARG A 420 -14.12 10.98 -24.21
CA ARG A 420 -13.69 12.38 -24.07
C ARG A 420 -12.25 12.53 -23.58
N ALA A 421 -11.73 11.56 -22.83
CA ALA A 421 -10.36 11.58 -22.32
C ALA A 421 -9.35 10.90 -23.26
N LYS A 422 -9.80 10.48 -24.45
CA LYS A 422 -8.96 9.74 -25.39
C LYS A 422 -7.79 10.60 -25.90
N GLY A 423 -6.58 10.06 -25.83
CA GLY A 423 -5.35 10.77 -26.17
C GLY A 423 -4.88 11.72 -25.06
N GLY A 424 -5.44 11.61 -23.85
CA GLY A 424 -5.26 12.53 -22.73
C GLY A 424 -5.23 11.83 -21.36
N VAL A 425 -5.55 12.61 -20.33
CA VAL A 425 -5.63 12.18 -18.94
C VAL A 425 -7.06 12.28 -18.43
N LEU A 426 -7.55 11.21 -17.81
CA LEU A 426 -8.78 11.16 -17.04
C LEU A 426 -8.45 11.24 -15.55
N PHE A 427 -8.83 12.34 -14.90
CA PHE A 427 -8.66 12.55 -13.47
C PHE A 427 -9.99 12.33 -12.74
N ILE A 428 -10.01 11.32 -11.86
CA ILE A 428 -11.20 10.95 -11.06
C ILE A 428 -10.96 11.44 -9.64
N ASP A 429 -11.58 12.56 -9.27
CA ASP A 429 -11.45 13.13 -7.93
C ASP A 429 -12.40 12.42 -6.94
N GLU A 430 -11.94 12.33 -5.69
CA GLU A 430 -12.59 11.58 -4.61
C GLU A 430 -13.09 10.21 -5.08
N ALA A 431 -12.22 9.42 -5.72
CA ALA A 431 -12.62 8.17 -6.39
C ALA A 431 -13.29 7.15 -5.46
N TYR A 432 -12.90 7.12 -4.18
CA TYR A 432 -13.54 6.33 -3.13
C TYR A 432 -15.04 6.61 -2.98
N SER A 433 -15.52 7.78 -3.39
CA SER A 433 -16.94 8.12 -3.39
C SER A 433 -17.76 7.22 -4.31
N LEU A 434 -17.14 6.53 -5.28
CA LEU A 434 -17.81 5.52 -6.10
C LEU A 434 -18.22 4.28 -5.28
N LEU A 435 -17.59 4.04 -4.13
CA LEU A 435 -18.00 2.99 -3.20
C LEU A 435 -19.27 3.42 -2.45
N ASP A 436 -20.39 2.78 -2.75
CA ASP A 436 -21.58 2.92 -1.92
C ASP A 436 -21.40 2.16 -0.60
N LYS A 437 -21.74 2.82 0.53
CA LYS A 437 -21.97 2.19 1.85
C LYS A 437 -23.38 1.55 1.97
N GLY A 438 -24.22 1.69 0.92
CA GLY A 438 -25.61 1.19 0.84
C GLY A 438 -25.80 0.05 -0.18
N ASN A 439 -26.93 0.01 -0.89
CA ASN A 439 -27.34 -1.06 -1.84
C ASN A 439 -26.42 -1.31 -3.07
N GLY A 440 -25.18 -0.79 -3.08
CA GLY A 440 -23.98 -1.26 -3.80
C GLY A 440 -23.94 -1.31 -5.33
N ARG A 441 -25.09 -1.44 -5.99
CA ARG A 441 -25.17 -1.93 -7.38
C ARG A 441 -24.64 -0.97 -8.43
N PHE A 442 -24.80 0.34 -8.24
CA PHE A 442 -24.44 1.33 -9.26
C PHE A 442 -22.96 1.73 -9.19
N GLY A 443 -22.39 1.83 -7.99
CA GLY A 443 -20.97 2.09 -7.78
C GLY A 443 -20.08 0.96 -8.29
N ASP A 444 -20.46 -0.28 -8.00
CA ASP A 444 -19.73 -1.45 -8.49
C ASP A 444 -19.82 -1.58 -10.03
N GLU A 445 -20.95 -1.21 -10.64
CA GLU A 445 -21.11 -1.14 -12.11
C GLU A 445 -20.16 -0.09 -12.73
N ALA A 446 -20.05 1.09 -12.12
CA ALA A 446 -19.14 2.14 -12.57
C ALA A 446 -17.69 1.65 -12.49
N LEU A 447 -17.30 1.08 -11.34
CA LEU A 447 -15.94 0.58 -11.11
C LEU A 447 -15.55 -0.52 -12.10
N ASN A 448 -16.43 -1.50 -12.31
CA ASN A 448 -16.20 -2.58 -13.29
C ASN A 448 -16.07 -2.03 -14.71
N THR A 449 -16.88 -1.03 -15.07
CA THR A 449 -16.79 -0.39 -16.38
C THR A 449 -15.50 0.42 -16.53
N ILE A 450 -15.06 1.12 -15.48
CA ILE A 450 -13.78 1.84 -15.46
C ILE A 450 -12.62 0.87 -15.70
N VAL A 451 -12.57 -0.25 -14.97
CA VAL A 451 -11.53 -1.28 -15.14
C VAL A 451 -11.52 -1.82 -16.57
N GLN A 452 -12.69 -2.08 -17.15
CA GLN A 452 -12.81 -2.53 -18.54
C GLN A 452 -12.28 -1.47 -19.53
N GLU A 453 -12.66 -0.20 -19.35
CA GLU A 453 -12.25 0.87 -20.25
C GLU A 453 -10.76 1.24 -20.07
N MET A 454 -10.18 1.06 -18.90
CA MET A 454 -8.73 1.18 -18.68
C MET A 454 -7.95 0.17 -19.54
N GLU A 455 -8.46 -1.05 -19.70
CA GLU A 455 -7.84 -2.06 -20.57
C GLU A 455 -8.03 -1.72 -22.05
N ASN A 456 -9.26 -1.36 -22.45
CA ASN A 456 -9.59 -1.02 -23.84
C ASN A 456 -8.82 0.21 -24.35
N ASN A 457 -8.58 1.19 -23.47
CA ASN A 457 -7.94 2.46 -23.81
C ASN A 457 -6.52 2.58 -23.25
N ARG A 458 -5.87 1.47 -22.88
CA ARG A 458 -4.56 1.44 -22.18
C ARG A 458 -3.42 2.19 -22.88
N LYS A 459 -3.51 2.38 -24.20
CA LYS A 459 -2.52 3.11 -25.01
C LYS A 459 -2.84 4.59 -25.19
N ASP A 460 -4.11 4.95 -25.06
CA ASP A 460 -4.62 6.25 -25.48
C ASP A 460 -5.00 7.12 -24.27
N THR A 461 -5.35 6.54 -23.13
CA THR A 461 -5.86 7.26 -21.96
C THR A 461 -5.10 6.87 -20.70
N ILE A 462 -4.59 7.87 -19.99
CA ILE A 462 -4.01 7.70 -18.65
C ILE A 462 -5.06 8.07 -17.61
N VAL A 463 -5.28 7.20 -16.63
CA VAL A 463 -6.24 7.44 -15.54
C VAL A 463 -5.50 7.78 -14.26
N ILE A 464 -5.89 8.88 -13.62
CA ILE A 464 -5.40 9.30 -12.30
C ILE A 464 -6.57 9.26 -11.32
N PHE A 465 -6.50 8.39 -10.32
CA PHE A 465 -7.45 8.35 -9.21
C PHE A 465 -6.94 9.23 -8.07
N ALA A 466 -7.77 10.11 -7.53
CA ALA A 466 -7.39 10.97 -6.42
C ALA A 466 -8.33 10.83 -5.22
N GLY A 467 -7.77 10.97 -4.02
CA GLY A 467 -8.56 10.95 -2.79
C GLY A 467 -7.72 11.07 -1.53
N TYR A 468 -8.38 10.83 -0.39
CA TYR A 468 -7.74 10.77 0.91
C TYR A 468 -7.07 9.40 1.11
N PRO A 469 -5.94 9.33 1.84
CA PRO A 469 -5.18 8.09 1.95
C PRO A 469 -6.01 6.88 2.42
N ASP A 470 -6.69 7.00 3.56
CA ASP A 470 -7.42 5.88 4.19
C ASP A 470 -8.58 5.39 3.30
N GLU A 471 -9.34 6.33 2.70
CA GLU A 471 -10.47 6.01 1.84
C GLU A 471 -10.04 5.44 0.49
N MET A 472 -8.89 5.87 -0.03
CA MET A 472 -8.31 5.31 -1.25
C MET A 472 -7.78 3.90 -1.03
N ASP A 473 -7.20 3.63 0.14
CA ASP A 473 -6.80 2.27 0.52
C ASP A 473 -8.03 1.34 0.58
N GLU A 474 -9.16 1.77 1.18
CA GLU A 474 -10.44 1.04 1.14
C GLU A 474 -10.95 0.83 -0.31
N PHE A 475 -10.83 1.85 -1.16
CA PHE A 475 -11.22 1.82 -2.57
C PHE A 475 -10.49 0.75 -3.37
N PHE A 476 -9.17 0.69 -3.26
CA PHE A 476 -8.37 -0.31 -3.97
C PHE A 476 -8.51 -1.72 -3.37
N LEU A 477 -8.73 -1.85 -2.06
CA LEU A 477 -8.99 -3.14 -1.41
C LEU A 477 -10.26 -3.83 -1.95
N ARG A 478 -11.29 -3.05 -2.29
CA ARG A 478 -12.56 -3.57 -2.79
C ARG A 478 -12.47 -4.15 -4.21
N ASN A 479 -11.46 -3.76 -5.00
CA ASN A 479 -11.24 -4.32 -6.34
C ASN A 479 -9.74 -4.56 -6.62
N PRO A 480 -9.22 -5.76 -6.29
CA PRO A 480 -7.82 -6.09 -6.53
C PRO A 480 -7.38 -5.98 -8.01
N GLY A 481 -8.32 -6.15 -8.95
CA GLY A 481 -8.06 -5.99 -10.39
C GLY A 481 -7.81 -4.55 -10.82
N LEU A 482 -8.17 -3.57 -9.99
CA LEU A 482 -7.84 -2.17 -10.19
C LEU A 482 -6.41 -1.85 -9.77
N ARG A 483 -5.93 -2.40 -8.65
CA ARG A 483 -4.57 -2.13 -8.12
C ARG A 483 -3.49 -2.51 -9.13
N SER A 484 -3.60 -3.67 -9.79
CA SER A 484 -2.63 -4.09 -10.81
C SER A 484 -2.61 -3.20 -12.06
N ARG A 485 -3.63 -2.36 -12.25
CA ARG A 485 -3.74 -1.43 -13.39
C ARG A 485 -3.35 -0.01 -13.04
N VAL A 486 -3.04 0.28 -11.77
CA VAL A 486 -2.63 1.58 -11.25
C VAL A 486 -1.30 1.40 -10.50
N PRO A 487 -0.18 1.23 -11.22
CA PRO A 487 1.09 0.86 -10.60
C PRO A 487 1.77 2.02 -9.86
N PHE A 488 1.41 3.28 -10.15
CA PHE A 488 2.05 4.45 -9.57
C PHE A 488 1.21 5.06 -8.46
N ARG A 489 1.78 5.19 -7.25
CA ARG A 489 1.18 5.93 -6.14
C ARG A 489 2.00 7.18 -5.85
N VAL A 490 1.33 8.32 -5.80
CA VAL A 490 1.91 9.64 -5.51
C VAL A 490 1.32 10.18 -4.22
N ARG A 491 2.16 10.36 -3.19
CA ARG A 491 1.75 10.85 -1.86
C ARG A 491 1.96 12.35 -1.75
N PHE A 492 0.89 13.05 -1.39
CA PHE A 492 0.87 14.49 -1.19
C PHE A 492 0.72 14.80 0.29
N ASP A 493 1.86 15.01 0.93
CA ASP A 493 1.94 15.34 2.36
C ASP A 493 1.34 16.72 2.65
N ASP A 494 0.92 16.92 3.90
CA ASP A 494 0.48 18.23 4.39
C ASP A 494 1.63 19.24 4.39
N TYR A 495 1.30 20.50 4.17
CA TYR A 495 2.30 21.57 4.19
C TYR A 495 2.71 21.89 5.62
N THR A 496 3.99 22.16 5.79
CA THR A 496 4.53 22.79 7.00
C THR A 496 4.04 24.22 7.15
N THR A 497 4.15 24.79 8.35
CA THR A 497 3.79 26.19 8.59
C THR A 497 4.49 27.16 7.64
N ASP A 498 5.79 26.96 7.42
CA ASP A 498 6.58 27.82 6.53
C ASP A 498 6.07 27.71 5.08
N GLU A 499 5.79 26.48 4.62
CA GLU A 499 5.21 26.26 3.29
C GLU A 499 3.80 26.85 3.16
N LEU A 500 2.96 26.78 4.19
CA LEU A 500 1.64 27.44 4.18
C LEU A 500 1.77 28.97 4.09
N SER A 501 2.72 29.55 4.81
CA SER A 501 3.01 30.99 4.74
C SER A 501 3.48 31.39 3.34
N ASP A 502 4.38 30.61 2.73
CA ASP A 502 4.86 30.83 1.37
C ASP A 502 3.73 30.69 0.34
N ILE A 503 2.79 29.76 0.54
CA ILE A 503 1.58 29.64 -0.30
C ILE A 503 0.70 30.88 -0.17
N CYS A 504 0.53 31.45 1.02
CA CYS A 504 -0.20 32.70 1.19
C CYS A 504 0.43 33.87 0.42
N GLU A 505 1.76 33.98 0.42
CA GLU A 505 2.48 34.98 -0.37
C GLU A 505 2.29 34.77 -1.87
N LEU A 506 2.40 33.53 -2.32
CA LEU A 506 2.16 33.17 -3.72
C LEU A 506 0.73 33.51 -4.15
N GLU A 507 -0.27 33.19 -3.33
CA GLU A 507 -1.68 33.47 -3.62
C GLU A 507 -2.00 34.98 -3.61
N ALA A 508 -1.36 35.77 -2.76
CA ALA A 508 -1.46 37.22 -2.77
C ALA A 508 -0.81 37.81 -4.03
N GLY A 509 0.39 37.34 -4.37
CA GLY A 509 1.13 37.75 -5.57
C GLY A 509 0.36 37.46 -6.86
N LYS A 510 -0.27 36.28 -6.99
CA LYS A 510 -1.16 35.94 -8.12
C LYS A 510 -2.34 36.91 -8.27
N ARG A 511 -2.76 37.58 -7.20
CA ARG A 511 -3.85 38.58 -7.18
C ARG A 511 -3.33 40.02 -7.29
N GLY A 512 -2.03 40.21 -7.48
CA GLY A 512 -1.41 41.53 -7.62
C GLY A 512 -1.15 42.24 -6.29
N PHE A 513 -1.15 41.53 -5.17
CA PHE A 513 -0.90 42.08 -3.85
C PHE A 513 0.49 41.72 -3.33
N LEU A 514 1.14 42.67 -2.65
CA LEU A 514 2.27 42.41 -1.77
C LEU A 514 1.76 42.22 -0.32
N ILE A 515 2.56 41.57 0.52
CA ILE A 515 2.26 41.38 1.94
C ILE A 515 3.24 42.20 2.78
N ASP A 516 2.72 42.99 3.71
CA ASP A 516 3.54 43.74 4.68
C ASP A 516 4.28 42.79 5.64
N VAL A 517 5.46 43.20 6.12
CA VAL A 517 6.30 42.37 7.01
C VAL A 517 5.55 41.97 8.28
N LYS A 518 4.75 42.86 8.87
CA LYS A 518 3.97 42.54 10.08
C LYS A 518 2.76 41.66 9.78
N ALA A 519 2.26 41.69 8.53
CA ALA A 519 1.22 40.79 8.09
C ALA A 519 1.79 39.37 7.89
N LYS A 520 3.01 39.24 7.36
CA LYS A 520 3.72 37.96 7.22
C LYS A 520 3.89 37.25 8.56
N GLU A 521 4.30 37.98 9.60
CA GLU A 521 4.41 37.43 10.97
C GLU A 521 3.06 36.88 11.47
N LEU A 522 1.98 37.63 11.30
CA LEU A 522 0.64 37.20 11.70
C LEU A 522 0.14 36.00 10.88
N ILE A 523 0.42 35.97 9.57
CA ILE A 523 0.08 34.82 8.71
C ILE A 523 0.77 33.56 9.22
N LYS A 524 2.05 33.65 9.62
CA LYS A 524 2.76 32.51 10.18
C LYS A 524 2.12 32.00 11.48
N GLU A 525 1.75 32.88 12.40
CA GLU A 525 1.01 32.53 13.63
C GLU A 525 -0.33 31.85 13.31
N ILE A 526 -1.05 32.40 12.33
CA ILE A 526 -2.32 31.86 11.82
C ILE A 526 -2.11 30.45 11.24
N CYS A 527 -1.08 30.25 10.41
CA CYS A 527 -0.72 28.96 9.82
C CYS A 527 -0.32 27.94 10.90
N GLU A 528 0.45 28.34 11.92
CA GLU A 528 0.84 27.52 13.07
C GLU A 528 -0.38 27.01 13.85
N SER A 529 -1.37 27.87 14.06
CA SER A 529 -2.62 27.48 14.73
C SER A 529 -3.52 26.58 13.86
N SER A 530 -3.27 26.54 12.55
CA SER A 530 -4.01 25.72 11.59
C SER A 530 -3.38 24.33 11.38
N THR A 531 -2.07 24.19 11.59
CA THR A 531 -1.34 22.92 11.48
C THR A 531 -1.79 21.92 12.55
N GLY A 532 -2.11 20.69 12.14
CA GLY A 532 -2.58 19.61 13.02
C GLY A 532 -4.09 19.41 13.09
N ASN A 533 -4.89 20.25 12.40
CA ASN A 533 -6.31 20.00 12.20
C ASN A 533 -6.56 19.49 10.77
N ILE A 534 -6.89 18.21 10.65
CA ILE A 534 -7.10 17.47 9.39
C ILE A 534 -8.17 18.15 8.51
N GLU A 535 -9.13 18.87 9.10
CA GLU A 535 -10.20 19.57 8.37
C GLU A 535 -9.78 20.91 7.74
N ASN A 536 -8.58 21.42 8.03
CA ASN A 536 -8.22 22.79 7.63
C ASN A 536 -7.89 22.95 6.14
N GLY A 537 -7.67 21.88 5.36
CA GLY A 537 -7.63 21.98 3.89
C GLY A 537 -6.41 22.69 3.26
N ASN A 538 -5.26 22.75 3.95
CA ASN A 538 -3.94 23.11 3.37
C ASN A 538 -3.94 24.38 2.49
N GLY A 539 -3.58 24.26 1.21
CA GLY A 539 -3.57 25.37 0.25
C GLY A 539 -4.96 25.99 0.03
N ARG A 540 -6.05 25.24 0.24
CA ARG A 540 -7.42 25.81 0.22
C ARG A 540 -7.62 26.76 1.40
N PHE A 541 -7.06 26.46 2.58
CA PHE A 541 -7.05 27.40 3.69
C PHE A 541 -6.26 28.66 3.37
N CYS A 542 -5.04 28.53 2.83
CA CYS A 542 -4.22 29.67 2.43
C CYS A 542 -4.94 30.58 1.42
N ARG A 543 -5.60 29.97 0.42
CA ARG A 543 -6.42 30.68 -0.56
C ARG A 543 -7.57 31.44 0.11
N ASN A 544 -8.35 30.77 0.96
CA ASN A 544 -9.48 31.38 1.66
C ASN A 544 -9.02 32.52 2.59
N LEU A 545 -7.86 32.35 3.22
CA LEU A 545 -7.22 33.32 4.10
C LEU A 545 -6.89 34.60 3.32
N VAL A 546 -6.21 34.47 2.19
CA VAL A 546 -5.85 35.60 1.31
C VAL A 546 -7.09 36.24 0.68
N GLU A 547 -8.08 35.46 0.24
CA GLU A 547 -9.32 36.01 -0.33
C GLU A 547 -10.06 36.91 0.67
N LYS A 548 -10.12 36.50 1.95
CA LYS A 548 -10.70 37.35 3.01
C LYS A 548 -9.87 38.59 3.26
N ALA A 549 -8.54 38.49 3.28
CA ALA A 549 -7.67 39.64 3.44
C ALA A 549 -7.84 40.65 2.29
N VAL A 550 -8.02 40.19 1.06
CA VAL A 550 -8.31 41.05 -0.10
C VAL A 550 -9.68 41.74 0.05
N LEU A 551 -10.69 41.05 0.59
CA LEU A 551 -11.99 41.68 0.89
C LEU A 551 -11.86 42.77 1.98
N ASN A 552 -11.09 42.51 3.03
CA ASN A 552 -10.83 43.50 4.09
C ASN A 552 -10.03 44.69 3.58
N PHE A 553 -9.05 44.45 2.71
CA PHE A 553 -8.34 45.50 1.99
C PHE A 553 -9.30 46.36 1.18
N ALA A 554 -10.25 45.74 0.47
CA ALA A 554 -11.23 46.48 -0.32
C ALA A 554 -12.13 47.35 0.58
N LEU A 555 -12.61 46.80 1.69
CA LEU A 555 -13.40 47.54 2.69
C LEU A 555 -12.62 48.73 3.26
N ARG A 556 -11.34 48.53 3.62
CA ARG A 556 -10.49 49.58 4.19
C ARG A 556 -10.24 50.74 3.21
N ASN A 557 -9.99 50.44 1.94
CA ASN A 557 -9.56 51.45 0.97
C ASN A 557 -10.70 52.03 0.10
N TYR A 558 -11.80 51.30 -0.05
CA TYR A 558 -12.92 51.66 -0.93
C TYR A 558 -14.29 51.66 -0.22
N GLY A 559 -14.36 51.34 1.07
CA GLY A 559 -15.62 51.28 1.82
C GLY A 559 -16.15 52.62 2.32
N GLY A 560 -15.41 53.71 2.17
CA GLY A 560 -15.85 55.09 2.49
C GLY A 560 -16.44 55.84 1.30
N ASP A 561 -16.94 57.06 1.52
CA ASP A 561 -17.57 57.90 0.47
C ASP A 561 -16.58 58.41 -0.59
N GLU A 562 -15.28 58.48 -0.28
CA GLU A 562 -14.20 58.81 -1.21
C GLU A 562 -13.14 57.70 -1.20
N ALA A 563 -12.70 57.24 -2.37
CA ALA A 563 -11.60 56.29 -2.47
C ALA A 563 -10.28 56.98 -2.14
N ALA A 564 -9.39 56.31 -1.40
CA ALA A 564 -8.09 56.89 -1.07
C ALA A 564 -7.28 57.22 -2.34
N GLU A 565 -6.66 58.40 -2.39
CA GLU A 565 -5.70 58.74 -3.47
C GLU A 565 -4.39 57.95 -3.27
N ASN A 566 -3.84 57.39 -4.35
CA ASN A 566 -2.61 56.58 -4.38
C ASN A 566 -2.63 55.31 -3.50
N ILE A 567 -3.56 54.41 -3.76
CA ILE A 567 -3.64 53.11 -3.07
C ILE A 567 -2.50 52.19 -3.51
N GLU A 568 -1.63 51.83 -2.57
CA GLU A 568 -0.68 50.74 -2.73
C GLU A 568 -1.37 49.40 -2.44
N TYR A 569 -1.23 48.43 -3.35
CA TYR A 569 -1.84 47.09 -3.26
C TYR A 569 -1.04 46.19 -2.31
N ILE A 570 -1.03 46.57 -1.02
CA ILE A 570 -0.33 45.88 0.05
C ILE A 570 -1.34 45.41 1.11
N LEU A 571 -1.35 44.10 1.40
CA LEU A 571 -2.11 43.52 2.50
C LEU A 571 -1.35 43.78 3.81
N LYS A 572 -1.98 44.49 4.74
CA LYS A 572 -1.43 44.85 6.05
C LYS A 572 -1.99 43.92 7.12
N LYS A 573 -1.36 43.93 8.30
CA LYS A 573 -1.77 43.11 9.46
C LYS A 573 -3.27 43.20 9.77
N GLU A 574 -3.83 44.40 9.65
CA GLU A 574 -5.26 44.68 9.90
C GLU A 574 -6.19 43.86 8.99
N ASP A 575 -5.78 43.57 7.76
CA ASP A 575 -6.57 42.81 6.79
C ASP A 575 -6.74 41.34 7.22
N PHE A 576 -5.91 40.85 8.15
CA PHE A 576 -5.92 39.49 8.68
C PHE A 576 -6.45 39.38 10.13
N ASN A 577 -6.82 40.49 10.79
CA ASN A 577 -7.20 40.45 12.22
C ASN A 577 -8.63 39.90 12.48
N ASP A 578 -9.58 40.10 11.56
CA ASP A 578 -10.99 39.72 11.74
C ASP A 578 -11.33 38.28 11.29
N ILE A 579 -10.31 37.43 11.17
CA ILE A 579 -10.50 36.05 10.72
C ILE A 579 -10.97 35.21 11.91
N THR A 580 -12.27 35.27 12.17
CA THR A 580 -13.02 34.51 13.20
C THR A 580 -12.92 32.97 13.10
N VAL A 581 -12.05 32.43 12.24
CA VAL A 581 -11.88 30.99 12.01
C VAL A 581 -11.18 30.29 13.18
N PHE A 582 -10.48 31.02 14.05
CA PHE A 582 -9.66 30.42 15.13
C PHE A 582 -10.36 30.25 16.48
N ASN A 583 -11.63 30.69 16.61
CA ASN A 583 -12.39 30.58 17.86
C ASN A 583 -13.59 29.63 17.73
N ARG A 584 -13.35 28.37 17.35
CA ARG A 584 -14.15 27.25 17.88
C ARG A 584 -13.42 26.64 19.07
N LYS A 585 -13.34 27.39 20.17
CA LYS A 585 -13.31 26.73 21.49
C LYS A 585 -14.55 25.84 21.55
N LYS A 586 -14.37 24.58 21.97
CA LYS A 586 -15.45 23.66 22.35
C LYS A 586 -16.40 24.35 23.34
N THR A 587 -17.39 25.08 22.86
CA THR A 587 -18.65 25.20 23.58
C THR A 587 -19.38 23.91 23.32
N ALA A 588 -19.15 22.94 24.20
CA ALA A 588 -20.12 21.88 24.44
C ALA A 588 -21.42 22.57 24.84
N ILE A 589 -22.32 22.77 23.88
CA ILE A 589 -23.72 23.01 24.19
C ILE A 589 -24.26 21.63 24.51
N GLY A 590 -24.31 21.31 25.81
CA GLY A 590 -25.05 20.16 26.28
C GLY A 590 -26.52 20.34 25.93
N PHE A 591 -27.08 19.33 25.30
CA PHE A 591 -28.50 19.01 25.36
C PHE A 591 -28.64 17.54 25.69
#